data_AF-A0A3T1AY03-F1
#
_entry.id   AF-A0A3T1AY03-F1
#
_cell.length_a   1.000
_cell.length_b   1.000
_cell.length_c   1.000
_cell.angle_alpha   90.00
_cell.angle_beta   90.00
_cell.angle_gamma   90.00
#
_symmetry.space_group_name_H-M   'P 1'
#
loop_
_entity.id
_entity.type
_entity.pdbx_description
1 polymer ?
#
loop_
_entity_poly.entity_id
_entity_poly.type
_entity_poly.pdbx_seq_one_letter_code
_entity_poly.pdbx_strand_id
1 'polypeptide(L)'
;MPWWQTNKAIVGALVLSLALAFAPPLAAALWVFAFVAWRRRKTVQQVARDAAAAEVEAAYADRPHPLADDPRSAWAYRRFVGGLQPGPVSADLGVRLLAALQPGDHVELIADAEFRGGWHASALLPKALRGTTEAIAVRTLRAWLLVIRRTGEIVVFPGPLATGEAIRTALNVGWPVSGFVAELTSAKGRKVTVKVFLDALDATGFDVIENGAGKHIRRLPEAIEVPPAPDAASLRAYRAAVPAGLPTDWKAAEEIAAAHMRATGFPDARLTGAGRDGGIDVASSLAVAQVKMLAQPVGAPAVQQLRGARLNMTCYLFYSTSGYTSAAQAMADELGVCLFGIDRTGAVEPVNAAARTLLRAVVESVGEAPSGPDAKEFADAVCVRIIAADKATDKARSAHRQRFPSQFQVVAGYLMQAMENIQKAPATFDSAESAVIYYHHTELLAAVYFRELGIPYPQGAGDAIPDTLDEFYR
;
A
#
# COMPACT_ATOMS: atom_id res chain seq x y z
N MET A 1 -4.20 21.47 21.92
CA MET A 1 -3.63 20.14 22.25
C MET A 1 -3.19 20.17 23.70
N PRO A 2 -3.64 19.24 24.56
CA PRO A 2 -3.06 19.12 25.87
C PRO A 2 -1.83 18.20 25.85
N TRP A 3 -0.78 18.57 26.58
CA TRP A 3 0.60 18.08 26.41
C TRP A 3 0.83 16.58 26.70
N TRP A 4 -0.19 15.84 27.14
CA TRP A 4 -0.01 14.56 27.84
C TRP A 4 0.23 13.33 26.95
N GLN A 5 -0.01 13.38 25.62
CA GLN A 5 0.16 12.21 24.75
C GLN A 5 1.58 12.03 24.20
N THR A 6 2.35 13.11 24.03
CA THR A 6 3.73 13.05 23.51
C THR A 6 4.74 12.60 24.56
N ASN A 7 4.35 12.56 25.84
CA ASN A 7 5.24 12.31 26.96
C ASN A 7 5.23 10.85 27.49
N LYS A 8 4.43 9.92 26.97
CA LYS A 8 4.40 8.55 27.53
C LYS A 8 5.70 7.75 27.31
N ALA A 9 6.35 7.90 26.16
CA ALA A 9 7.63 7.25 25.89
C ALA A 9 8.81 7.90 26.65
N ILE A 10 8.77 9.22 26.79
CA ILE A 10 9.82 10.01 27.47
C ILE A 10 9.69 9.89 28.99
N VAL A 11 8.48 9.95 29.55
CA VAL A 11 8.20 9.71 30.98
C VAL A 11 8.46 8.25 31.33
N GLY A 12 8.14 7.30 30.44
CA GLY A 12 8.52 5.90 30.61
C GLY A 12 10.04 5.69 30.68
N ALA A 13 10.80 6.37 29.81
CA ALA A 13 12.26 6.32 29.84
C ALA A 13 12.86 7.01 31.08
N LEU A 14 12.33 8.16 31.51
CA LEU A 14 12.79 8.90 32.70
C LEU A 14 12.49 8.18 34.02
N VAL A 15 11.32 7.55 34.14
CA VAL A 15 10.97 6.72 35.31
C VAL A 15 11.85 5.47 35.37
N LEU A 16 12.21 4.89 34.21
CA LEU A 16 13.13 3.76 34.12
C LEU A 16 14.59 4.15 34.48
N SER A 17 15.04 5.33 34.06
CA SER A 17 16.36 5.87 34.39
C SER A 17 16.49 6.21 35.88
N LEU A 18 15.45 6.73 36.53
CA LEU A 18 15.45 6.96 37.98
C LEU A 18 15.43 5.66 38.79
N ALA A 19 14.69 4.65 38.34
CA ALA A 19 14.64 3.34 39.01
C ALA A 19 15.98 2.58 38.95
N LEU A 20 16.74 2.74 37.85
CA LEU A 20 18.07 2.14 37.68
C LEU A 20 19.16 2.85 38.51
N ALA A 21 18.98 4.13 38.86
CA ALA A 21 19.95 4.89 39.65
C ALA A 21 19.96 4.49 41.15
N PHE A 22 18.89 3.88 41.65
CA PHE A 22 18.75 3.47 43.06
C PHE A 22 18.67 1.95 43.28
N ALA A 23 18.78 1.16 42.21
CA ALA A 23 18.79 -0.30 42.31
C ALA A 23 20.21 -0.82 42.62
N PRO A 24 20.37 -1.80 43.53
CA PRO A 24 21.68 -2.43 43.74
C PRO A 24 22.21 -3.03 42.42
N PRO A 25 23.52 -3.06 42.18
CA PRO A 25 24.12 -3.39 40.88
C PRO A 25 23.69 -4.76 40.32
N LEU A 26 23.34 -5.71 41.19
CA LEU A 26 22.78 -7.01 40.81
C LEU A 26 21.36 -6.92 40.21
N ALA A 27 20.50 -6.02 40.71
CA ALA A 27 19.16 -5.81 40.18
C ALA A 27 19.21 -5.10 38.82
N ALA A 28 20.11 -4.12 38.65
CA ALA A 28 20.33 -3.48 37.36
C ALA A 28 20.87 -4.47 36.31
N ALA A 29 21.82 -5.33 36.70
CA ALA A 29 22.32 -6.39 35.82
C ALA A 29 21.23 -7.39 35.43
N LEU A 30 20.42 -7.87 36.39
CA LEU A 30 19.28 -8.77 36.11
C LEU A 30 18.24 -8.13 35.19
N TRP A 31 17.98 -6.83 35.33
CA TRP A 31 17.09 -6.08 34.43
C TRP A 31 17.66 -5.93 33.02
N VAL A 32 18.96 -5.63 32.88
CA VAL A 32 19.62 -5.58 31.56
C VAL A 32 19.64 -6.96 30.91
N PHE A 33 19.93 -8.02 31.66
CA PHE A 33 19.85 -9.40 31.16
C PHE A 33 18.42 -9.77 30.76
N ALA A 34 17.41 -9.43 31.56
CA ALA A 34 16.01 -9.67 31.24
C ALA A 34 15.57 -8.88 30.01
N PHE A 35 15.99 -7.61 29.86
CA PHE A 35 15.69 -6.76 28.71
C PHE A 35 16.39 -7.25 27.43
N VAL A 36 17.67 -7.64 27.51
CA VAL A 36 18.42 -8.21 26.38
C VAL A 36 17.86 -9.58 26.00
N ALA A 37 17.51 -10.42 26.97
CA ALA A 37 16.84 -11.71 26.73
C ALA A 37 15.45 -11.52 26.11
N TRP A 38 14.68 -10.55 26.59
CA TRP A 38 13.37 -10.17 26.04
C TRP A 38 13.50 -9.64 24.61
N ARG A 39 14.47 -8.74 24.34
CA ARG A 39 14.73 -8.19 23.00
C ARG A 39 15.21 -9.27 22.04
N ARG A 40 16.13 -10.15 22.45
CA ARG A 40 16.59 -11.30 21.66
C ARG A 40 15.46 -12.28 21.37
N ARG A 41 14.62 -12.61 22.37
CA ARG A 41 13.42 -13.44 22.16
C ARG A 41 12.46 -12.80 21.16
N LYS A 42 12.21 -11.49 21.28
CA LYS A 42 11.36 -10.74 20.35
C LYS A 42 11.91 -10.77 18.93
N THR A 43 13.23 -10.62 18.74
CA THR A 43 13.89 -10.70 17.43
C THR A 43 13.82 -12.10 16.84
N VAL A 44 14.10 -13.15 17.63
CA VAL A 44 14.00 -14.55 17.16
C VAL A 44 12.55 -14.91 16.79
N GLN A 45 11.59 -14.47 17.58
CA GLN A 45 10.16 -14.66 17.31
C GLN A 45 9.70 -13.89 16.06
N GLN A 46 10.22 -12.68 15.83
CA GLN A 46 9.94 -11.90 14.62
C GLN A 46 10.50 -12.59 13.37
N VAL A 47 11.74 -13.10 13.41
CA VAL A 47 12.35 -13.80 12.27
C VAL A 47 11.59 -15.11 11.95
N ALA A 48 11.22 -15.88 12.98
CA ALA A 48 10.40 -17.08 12.79
C ALA A 48 9.01 -16.74 12.25
N ARG A 49 8.43 -15.60 12.65
CA ARG A 49 7.17 -15.08 12.10
C ARG A 49 7.30 -14.75 10.63
N ASP A 50 8.32 -13.97 10.25
CA ASP A 50 8.49 -13.52 8.87
C ASP A 50 8.71 -14.71 7.94
N ALA A 51 9.42 -15.75 8.41
CA ALA A 51 9.59 -17.01 7.68
C ALA A 51 8.29 -17.81 7.54
N ALA A 52 7.52 -17.99 8.62
CA ALA A 52 6.24 -18.71 8.58
C ALA A 52 5.18 -17.96 7.75
N ALA A 53 5.14 -16.63 7.86
CA ALA A 53 4.28 -15.78 7.05
C ALA A 53 4.64 -15.89 5.56
N ALA A 54 5.92 -15.88 5.21
CA ALA A 54 6.38 -16.05 3.83
C ALA A 54 6.04 -17.45 3.27
N GLU A 55 6.16 -18.51 4.08
CA GLU A 55 5.79 -19.87 3.67
C GLU A 55 4.29 -20.03 3.45
N VAL A 56 3.46 -19.47 4.33
CA VAL A 56 2.00 -19.46 4.17
C VAL A 56 1.60 -18.57 2.99
N GLU A 57 2.14 -17.35 2.88
CA GLU A 57 1.89 -16.46 1.76
C GLU A 57 2.27 -17.12 0.43
N ALA A 58 3.41 -17.82 0.36
CA ALA A 58 3.79 -18.62 -0.81
C ALA A 58 2.81 -19.77 -1.09
N ALA A 59 2.30 -20.45 -0.07
CA ALA A 59 1.27 -21.49 -0.22
C ALA A 59 -0.07 -20.96 -0.76
N TYR A 60 -0.35 -19.66 -0.57
CA TYR A 60 -1.54 -18.98 -1.09
C TYR A 60 -1.27 -18.14 -2.36
N ALA A 61 0.00 -17.85 -2.71
CA ALA A 61 0.39 -16.94 -3.79
C ALA A 61 -0.03 -17.41 -5.19
N ASP A 62 -0.11 -18.72 -5.42
CA ASP A 62 -0.43 -19.32 -6.73
C ASP A 62 -1.91 -19.70 -6.91
N ARG A 63 -2.78 -19.38 -5.94
CA ARG A 63 -4.21 -19.69 -6.04
C ARG A 63 -5.03 -18.42 -6.22
N PRO A 64 -5.69 -18.21 -7.37
CA PRO A 64 -6.63 -17.11 -7.51
C PRO A 64 -7.70 -17.25 -6.44
N HIS A 65 -7.80 -16.24 -5.57
CA HIS A 65 -8.74 -16.21 -4.46
C HIS A 65 -9.51 -14.90 -4.52
N PRO A 66 -10.86 -14.93 -4.53
CA PRO A 66 -11.67 -13.73 -4.76
C PRO A 66 -11.38 -12.62 -3.74
N LEU A 67 -11.06 -12.97 -2.48
CA LEU A 67 -10.70 -11.99 -1.47
C LEU A 67 -9.34 -11.31 -1.69
N ALA A 68 -8.42 -11.93 -2.43
CA ALA A 68 -7.10 -11.38 -2.74
C ALA A 68 -7.17 -10.35 -3.88
N ASP A 69 -8.12 -10.53 -4.79
CA ASP A 69 -8.28 -9.72 -6.00
C ASP A 69 -9.29 -8.58 -5.82
N ASP A 70 -10.29 -8.75 -4.95
CA ASP A 70 -11.31 -7.72 -4.68
C ASP A 70 -10.73 -6.57 -3.83
N PRO A 71 -10.77 -5.31 -4.30
CA PRO A 71 -10.19 -4.18 -3.59
C PRO A 71 -10.84 -3.89 -2.24
N ARG A 72 -12.07 -4.38 -1.99
CA ARG A 72 -12.76 -4.24 -0.69
C ARG A 72 -12.15 -5.14 0.38
N SER A 73 -11.46 -6.21 0.01
CA SER A 73 -10.94 -7.20 0.97
C SER A 73 -9.45 -7.49 0.85
N ALA A 74 -8.82 -7.17 -0.28
CA ALA A 74 -7.45 -7.57 -0.61
C ALA A 74 -6.43 -7.28 0.49
N TRP A 75 -6.49 -6.07 1.08
CA TRP A 75 -5.56 -5.70 2.15
C TRP A 75 -5.74 -6.57 3.41
N ALA A 76 -6.97 -6.70 3.91
CA ALA A 76 -7.26 -7.47 5.11
C ALA A 76 -7.00 -8.98 4.90
N TYR A 77 -7.26 -9.48 3.69
CA TYR A 77 -6.98 -10.86 3.32
C TYR A 77 -5.48 -11.17 3.26
N ARG A 78 -4.68 -10.32 2.61
CA ARG A 78 -3.20 -10.44 2.60
C ARG A 78 -2.62 -10.43 4.01
N ARG A 79 -3.12 -9.52 4.85
CA ARG A 79 -2.74 -9.46 6.27
C ARG A 79 -3.09 -10.75 7.01
N PHE A 80 -4.26 -11.32 6.75
CA PHE A 80 -4.71 -12.56 7.38
C PHE A 80 -3.83 -13.74 6.99
N VAL A 81 -3.56 -13.94 5.69
CA VAL A 81 -2.71 -15.04 5.20
C VAL A 81 -1.25 -14.89 5.64
N GLY A 82 -0.74 -13.67 5.77
CA GLY A 82 0.58 -13.39 6.35
C GLY A 82 0.67 -13.55 7.88
N GLY A 83 -0.40 -14.03 8.54
CA GLY A 83 -0.38 -14.34 9.96
C GLY A 83 0.37 -15.65 10.26
N LEU A 84 0.72 -15.87 11.55
CA LEU A 84 1.47 -17.06 11.97
C LEU A 84 0.78 -18.40 11.67
N GLN A 85 -0.55 -18.48 11.82
CA GLN A 85 -1.34 -19.72 11.65
C GLN A 85 -2.79 -19.40 11.24
N PRO A 86 -3.03 -18.79 10.07
CA PRO A 86 -4.39 -18.52 9.63
C PRO A 86 -5.10 -19.82 9.24
N GLY A 87 -6.33 -19.99 9.73
CA GLY A 87 -7.18 -21.09 9.29
C GLY A 87 -7.61 -20.94 7.83
N PRO A 88 -7.75 -22.04 7.06
CA PRO A 88 -7.93 -22.00 5.60
C PRO A 88 -9.26 -21.39 5.17
N VAL A 89 -9.24 -20.35 4.33
CA VAL A 89 -10.46 -19.76 3.73
C VAL A 89 -10.63 -20.31 2.32
N SER A 90 -11.76 -20.96 2.03
CA SER A 90 -12.03 -21.46 0.67
C SER A 90 -12.49 -20.33 -0.25
N ALA A 91 -12.25 -20.48 -1.56
CA ALA A 91 -12.69 -19.50 -2.55
C ALA A 91 -14.21 -19.28 -2.51
N ASP A 92 -15.00 -20.35 -2.38
CA ASP A 92 -16.46 -20.27 -2.24
C ASP A 92 -16.89 -19.43 -1.02
N LEU A 93 -16.18 -19.58 0.09
CA LEU A 93 -16.42 -18.79 1.29
C LEU A 93 -16.07 -17.32 1.05
N GLY A 94 -14.99 -17.07 0.32
CA GLY A 94 -14.60 -15.74 -0.15
C GLY A 94 -15.67 -15.09 -1.02
N VAL A 95 -16.24 -15.81 -2.00
CA VAL A 95 -17.34 -15.30 -2.84
C VAL A 95 -18.55 -14.94 -1.99
N ARG A 96 -18.95 -15.82 -1.06
CA ARG A 96 -20.08 -15.58 -0.14
C ARG A 96 -19.84 -14.36 0.75
N LEU A 97 -18.61 -14.21 1.26
CA LEU A 97 -18.24 -13.06 2.08
C LEU A 97 -18.36 -11.76 1.28
N LEU A 98 -17.82 -11.70 0.06
CA LEU A 98 -17.92 -10.52 -0.80
C LEU A 98 -19.36 -10.14 -1.15
N ALA A 99 -20.22 -11.15 -1.34
CA ALA A 99 -21.65 -10.95 -1.58
C ALA A 99 -22.40 -10.43 -0.33
N ALA A 100 -21.87 -10.67 0.88
CA ALA A 100 -22.45 -10.18 2.13
C ALA A 100 -22.00 -8.75 2.48
N LEU A 101 -21.00 -8.19 1.79
CA LEU A 101 -20.55 -6.82 2.02
C LEU A 101 -21.58 -5.81 1.48
N GLN A 102 -21.82 -4.76 2.25
CA GLN A 102 -22.68 -3.66 1.83
C GLN A 102 -22.01 -2.84 0.71
N PRO A 103 -22.78 -2.19 -0.18
CA PRO A 103 -22.23 -1.24 -1.15
C PRO A 103 -21.37 -0.17 -0.47
N GLY A 104 -20.19 0.11 -1.03
CA GLY A 104 -19.23 1.08 -0.49
C GLY A 104 -18.64 0.71 0.88
N ASP A 105 -18.77 -0.55 1.31
CA ASP A 105 -18.09 -1.08 2.49
C ASP A 105 -16.77 -1.77 2.11
N HIS A 106 -15.87 -1.89 3.09
CA HIS A 106 -14.60 -2.58 2.95
C HIS A 106 -14.26 -3.35 4.23
N VAL A 107 -13.42 -4.36 4.08
CA VAL A 107 -12.99 -5.23 5.16
C VAL A 107 -11.78 -4.61 5.85
N GLU A 108 -11.93 -4.38 7.16
CA GLU A 108 -10.90 -3.84 8.04
C GLU A 108 -10.06 -4.93 8.72
N LEU A 109 -10.65 -6.10 8.95
CA LEU A 109 -9.98 -7.20 9.63
C LEU A 109 -10.56 -8.53 9.19
N ILE A 110 -9.69 -9.51 8.95
CA ILE A 110 -10.04 -10.93 8.90
C ILE A 110 -9.21 -11.63 9.96
N ALA A 111 -9.85 -12.45 10.78
CA ALA A 111 -9.20 -13.19 11.84
C ALA A 111 -9.93 -14.49 12.14
N ASP A 112 -9.19 -15.49 12.62
CA ASP A 112 -9.79 -16.70 13.17
C ASP A 112 -10.63 -16.35 14.39
N ALA A 113 -11.77 -17.01 14.54
CA ALA A 113 -12.66 -16.75 15.66
C ALA A 113 -13.41 -17.97 16.15
N GLU A 114 -13.65 -17.98 17.46
CA GLU A 114 -14.56 -18.87 18.14
C GLU A 114 -15.74 -18.07 18.67
N PHE A 115 -16.93 -18.67 18.71
CA PHE A 115 -18.10 -18.00 19.22
C PHE A 115 -19.01 -18.95 20.02
N ARG A 116 -19.74 -18.38 20.99
CA ARG A 116 -20.75 -19.09 21.79
C ARG A 116 -21.97 -18.18 21.95
N GLY A 117 -23.16 -18.77 22.06
CA GLY A 117 -24.36 -18.02 22.43
C GLY A 117 -24.29 -17.50 23.87
N GLY A 118 -24.84 -16.31 24.12
CA GLY A 118 -24.83 -15.66 25.44
C GLY A 118 -23.48 -15.04 25.82
N TRP A 119 -23.39 -14.41 27.01
CA TRP A 119 -22.18 -13.77 27.53
C TRP A 119 -21.49 -14.63 28.60
N HIS A 120 -20.39 -15.28 28.22
CA HIS A 120 -19.56 -16.05 29.15
C HIS A 120 -18.09 -15.96 28.76
N ALA A 121 -17.42 -14.85 29.12
CA ALA A 121 -16.01 -14.61 28.75
C ALA A 121 -15.06 -15.75 29.15
N SER A 122 -15.33 -16.42 30.28
CA SER A 122 -14.56 -17.58 30.75
C SER A 122 -14.76 -18.86 29.91
N ALA A 123 -15.88 -18.99 29.20
CA ALA A 123 -16.21 -20.19 28.43
C ALA A 123 -15.41 -20.33 27.12
N LEU A 124 -14.81 -19.24 26.63
CA LEU A 124 -13.98 -19.23 25.40
C LEU A 124 -12.46 -19.31 25.68
N LEU A 125 -12.06 -19.43 26.94
CA LEU A 125 -10.66 -19.19 27.33
C LEU A 125 -9.68 -20.37 27.25
N PRO A 126 -10.03 -21.68 27.34
CA PRO A 126 -8.94 -22.68 27.40
C PRO A 126 -8.92 -23.83 26.37
N LYS A 127 -9.51 -23.75 25.16
CA LYS A 127 -9.46 -24.94 24.24
C LYS A 127 -9.27 -24.75 22.73
N ALA A 128 -9.43 -23.55 22.17
CA ALA A 128 -9.32 -23.41 20.71
C ALA A 128 -7.89 -23.09 20.28
N LEU A 129 -7.36 -23.94 19.39
CA LEU A 129 -6.11 -23.71 18.69
C LEU A 129 -6.39 -22.78 17.49
N ARG A 130 -5.55 -21.76 17.33
CA ARG A 130 -5.58 -20.87 16.15
C ARG A 130 -5.43 -21.73 14.88
N GLY A 131 -6.15 -21.40 13.82
CA GLY A 131 -6.15 -22.18 12.58
C GLY A 131 -7.12 -23.36 12.53
N THR A 132 -7.66 -23.83 13.67
CA THR A 132 -8.69 -24.90 13.72
C THR A 132 -10.05 -24.38 14.13
N THR A 133 -10.26 -23.06 14.10
CA THR A 133 -11.44 -22.43 14.68
C THR A 133 -12.69 -22.69 13.84
N GLU A 134 -13.85 -22.77 14.49
CA GLU A 134 -15.12 -23.05 13.79
C GLU A 134 -15.56 -21.90 12.85
N ALA A 135 -15.10 -20.68 13.12
CA ALA A 135 -15.48 -19.49 12.37
C ALA A 135 -14.30 -18.60 11.98
N ILE A 136 -14.60 -17.68 11.07
CA ILE A 136 -13.81 -16.49 10.75
C ILE A 136 -14.61 -15.29 11.23
N ALA A 137 -13.98 -14.40 12.00
CA ALA A 137 -14.51 -13.07 12.24
C ALA A 137 -13.99 -12.12 11.17
N VAL A 138 -14.92 -11.44 10.51
CA VAL A 138 -14.63 -10.40 9.55
C VAL A 138 -15.20 -9.11 10.08
N ARG A 139 -14.36 -8.08 10.23
CA ARG A 139 -14.80 -6.74 10.58
C ARG A 139 -14.82 -5.87 9.34
N THR A 140 -15.90 -5.13 9.19
CA THR A 140 -16.08 -4.09 8.18
C THR A 140 -16.20 -2.74 8.87
N LEU A 141 -16.28 -1.66 8.09
CA LEU A 141 -16.50 -0.32 8.64
C LEU A 141 -17.84 -0.20 9.40
N ARG A 142 -18.82 -1.06 9.11
CA ARG A 142 -20.20 -0.93 9.62
C ARG A 142 -20.69 -2.12 10.43
N ALA A 143 -20.01 -3.26 10.37
CA ALA A 143 -20.49 -4.51 10.97
C ALA A 143 -19.38 -5.51 11.25
N TRP A 144 -19.69 -6.47 12.13
CA TRP A 144 -19.00 -7.74 12.25
C TRP A 144 -19.76 -8.83 11.51
N LEU A 145 -19.04 -9.68 10.79
CA LEU A 145 -19.57 -10.86 10.14
C LEU A 145 -18.88 -12.08 10.73
N LEU A 146 -19.67 -13.02 11.24
CA LEU A 146 -19.17 -14.35 11.61
C LEU A 146 -19.47 -15.31 10.47
N VAL A 147 -18.41 -15.85 9.89
CA VAL A 147 -18.46 -16.79 8.79
C VAL A 147 -18.18 -18.19 9.33
N ILE A 148 -19.19 -19.05 9.35
CA ILE A 148 -19.10 -20.41 9.88
C ILE A 148 -18.47 -21.31 8.82
N ARG A 149 -17.27 -21.84 9.07
CA ARG A 149 -16.47 -22.55 8.06
C ARG A 149 -17.16 -23.81 7.54
N ARG A 150 -17.83 -24.56 8.42
CA ARG A 150 -18.47 -25.85 8.08
C ARG A 150 -19.70 -25.69 7.19
N THR A 151 -20.50 -24.67 7.44
CA THR A 151 -21.80 -24.47 6.76
C THR A 151 -21.72 -23.41 5.66
N GLY A 152 -20.71 -22.54 5.69
CA GLY A 152 -20.65 -21.33 4.86
C GLY A 152 -21.69 -20.28 5.24
N GLU A 153 -22.40 -20.46 6.37
CA GLU A 153 -23.37 -19.49 6.88
C GLU A 153 -22.64 -18.22 7.34
N ILE A 154 -23.20 -17.07 6.98
CA ILE A 154 -22.70 -15.75 7.37
C ILE A 154 -23.74 -15.08 8.26
N VAL A 155 -23.34 -14.74 9.49
CA VAL A 155 -24.18 -14.02 10.44
C VAL A 155 -23.64 -12.60 10.60
N VAL A 156 -24.49 -11.61 10.34
CA VAL A 156 -24.14 -10.19 10.39
C VAL A 156 -24.57 -9.57 11.73
N PHE A 157 -23.64 -8.84 12.34
CA PHE A 157 -23.81 -8.11 13.59
C PHE A 157 -23.55 -6.62 13.31
N PRO A 158 -24.60 -5.77 13.30
CA PRO A 158 -24.46 -4.36 12.97
C PRO A 158 -23.66 -3.61 14.06
N GLY A 159 -22.92 -2.60 13.64
CA GLY A 159 -22.06 -1.79 14.50
C GLY A 159 -20.57 -2.17 14.34
N PRO A 160 -19.67 -1.19 14.14
CA PRO A 160 -18.24 -1.46 13.98
C PRO A 160 -17.55 -1.91 15.27
N LEU A 161 -18.14 -1.60 16.42
CA LEU A 161 -17.66 -2.02 17.73
C LEU A 161 -18.61 -3.05 18.33
N ALA A 162 -18.01 -3.99 19.05
CA ALA A 162 -18.76 -4.90 19.89
C ALA A 162 -19.60 -4.14 20.91
N THR A 163 -20.79 -4.66 21.21
CA THR A 163 -21.61 -4.17 22.30
C THR A 163 -21.01 -4.67 23.62
N GLY A 164 -20.98 -3.84 24.67
CA GLY A 164 -20.48 -4.26 25.99
C GLY A 164 -18.96 -4.16 26.19
N GLU A 165 -18.46 -4.79 27.25
CA GLU A 165 -17.06 -4.70 27.66
C GLU A 165 -16.19 -5.68 26.88
N ALA A 166 -15.15 -5.17 26.23
CA ALA A 166 -14.21 -6.01 25.50
C ALA A 166 -12.95 -6.29 26.32
N ILE A 167 -12.51 -7.54 26.36
CA ILE A 167 -11.36 -7.98 27.15
C ILE A 167 -10.23 -8.39 26.21
N ARG A 168 -9.06 -7.77 26.42
CA ARG A 168 -7.80 -8.17 25.80
C ARG A 168 -7.20 -9.33 26.62
N THR A 169 -6.91 -10.46 25.98
CA THR A 169 -6.22 -11.58 26.64
C THR A 169 -4.71 -11.35 26.63
N ALA A 170 -4.07 -11.40 27.82
CA ALA A 170 -2.68 -11.00 28.01
C ALA A 170 -1.64 -11.99 27.44
N LEU A 171 -0.43 -11.48 27.14
CA LEU A 171 0.74 -12.24 26.68
C LEU A 171 1.30 -13.25 27.71
N ASN A 172 0.97 -13.10 28.99
CA ASN A 172 1.48 -13.93 30.08
C ASN A 172 0.63 -15.18 30.37
N VAL A 173 -0.51 -15.33 29.68
CA VAL A 173 -1.23 -16.60 29.65
C VAL A 173 -0.54 -17.43 28.58
N GLY A 174 -0.03 -18.61 28.93
CA GLY A 174 0.81 -19.44 28.03
C GLY A 174 0.28 -19.50 26.60
N TRP A 175 1.21 -19.48 25.64
CA TRP A 175 0.95 -19.57 24.20
C TRP A 175 -0.18 -20.58 23.85
N PRO A 176 -1.15 -20.27 22.97
CA PRO A 176 -1.43 -19.02 22.25
C PRO A 176 -2.87 -18.52 22.55
N VAL A 177 -3.06 -17.69 23.57
CA VAL A 177 -4.41 -17.18 23.94
C VAL A 177 -4.60 -15.71 23.57
N SER A 178 -3.68 -15.06 22.85
CA SER A 178 -3.80 -13.64 22.47
C SER A 178 -4.98 -13.38 21.54
N GLY A 179 -5.82 -12.42 21.91
CA GLY A 179 -7.03 -12.12 21.19
C GLY A 179 -7.88 -11.06 21.87
N PHE A 180 -9.00 -10.79 21.21
CA PHE A 180 -10.01 -9.84 21.62
C PHE A 180 -11.33 -10.59 21.84
N VAL A 181 -11.89 -10.47 23.05
CA VAL A 181 -13.19 -11.05 23.39
C VAL A 181 -14.24 -9.95 23.43
N ALA A 182 -15.38 -10.17 22.77
CA ALA A 182 -16.40 -9.16 22.56
C ALA A 182 -17.82 -9.74 22.51
N GLU A 183 -18.85 -8.96 22.87
CA GLU A 183 -20.25 -9.35 22.68
C GLU A 183 -20.73 -8.77 21.35
N LEU A 184 -21.26 -9.62 20.49
CA LEU A 184 -21.90 -9.17 19.26
C LEU A 184 -23.40 -9.41 19.37
N THR A 185 -24.18 -8.39 19.04
CA THR A 185 -25.64 -8.45 19.03
C THR A 185 -26.15 -8.34 17.59
N SER A 186 -26.87 -9.36 17.12
CA SER A 186 -27.45 -9.35 15.77
C SER A 186 -28.63 -8.38 15.69
N ALA A 187 -29.06 -8.03 14.46
CA ALA A 187 -30.25 -7.19 14.25
C ALA A 187 -31.54 -7.76 14.89
N LYS A 188 -31.62 -9.09 15.08
CA LYS A 188 -32.75 -9.76 15.74
C LYS A 188 -32.59 -9.87 17.27
N GLY A 189 -31.61 -9.19 17.86
CA GLY A 189 -31.33 -9.22 19.31
C GLY A 189 -30.57 -10.46 19.81
N ARG A 190 -30.20 -11.40 18.92
CA ARG A 190 -29.37 -12.56 19.31
C ARG A 190 -27.98 -12.10 19.73
N LYS A 191 -27.57 -12.42 20.96
CA LYS A 191 -26.24 -12.14 21.50
C LYS A 191 -25.31 -13.33 21.38
N VAL A 192 -24.07 -13.08 20.95
CA VAL A 192 -22.99 -14.07 20.94
C VAL A 192 -21.75 -13.49 21.58
N THR A 193 -21.01 -14.29 22.35
CA THR A 193 -19.62 -13.96 22.69
C THR A 193 -18.74 -14.43 21.56
N VAL A 194 -17.89 -13.56 21.02
CA VAL A 194 -16.84 -13.91 20.07
C VAL A 194 -15.47 -13.75 20.72
N LYS A 195 -14.57 -14.70 20.44
CA LYS A 195 -13.14 -14.57 20.66
C LYS A 195 -12.45 -14.50 19.31
N VAL A 196 -11.88 -13.34 19.01
CA VAL A 196 -11.09 -13.09 17.81
C VAL A 196 -9.63 -13.33 18.13
N PHE A 197 -9.00 -14.27 17.43
CA PHE A 197 -7.60 -14.60 17.61
C PHE A 197 -6.74 -13.61 16.83
N LEU A 198 -5.90 -12.89 17.56
CA LEU A 198 -4.99 -11.90 17.01
C LEU A 198 -3.56 -12.36 17.20
N ASP A 199 -2.69 -11.93 16.28
CA ASP A 199 -1.26 -12.13 16.46
C ASP A 199 -0.77 -11.21 17.58
N ALA A 200 -0.36 -11.80 18.71
CA ALA A 200 0.14 -11.08 19.88
C ALA A 200 1.37 -10.22 19.58
N LEU A 201 2.12 -10.56 18.52
CA LEU A 201 3.30 -9.83 18.09
C LEU A 201 2.95 -8.68 17.13
N ASP A 202 1.68 -8.55 16.72
CA ASP A 202 1.20 -7.52 15.82
C ASP A 202 0.15 -6.63 16.49
N ALA A 203 0.61 -5.51 17.06
CA ALA A 203 -0.25 -4.52 17.71
C ALA A 203 -1.36 -3.96 16.80
N THR A 204 -1.22 -4.10 15.48
CA THR A 204 -2.14 -3.58 14.47
C THR A 204 -3.55 -4.18 14.62
N GLY A 205 -3.70 -5.45 14.99
CA GLY A 205 -5.02 -6.07 15.10
C GLY A 205 -5.88 -5.43 16.21
N PHE A 206 -5.27 -5.15 17.36
CA PHE A 206 -5.95 -4.48 18.47
C PHE A 206 -6.27 -3.01 18.13
N ASP A 207 -5.33 -2.31 17.50
CA ASP A 207 -5.54 -0.92 17.09
C ASP A 207 -6.66 -0.80 16.05
N VAL A 208 -6.71 -1.72 15.07
CA VAL A 208 -7.81 -1.78 14.11
C VAL A 208 -9.12 -1.92 14.87
N ILE A 209 -9.27 -2.90 15.75
CA ILE A 209 -10.53 -3.13 16.49
C ILE A 209 -10.96 -1.90 17.31
N GLU A 210 -10.02 -1.19 17.95
CA GLU A 210 -10.36 -0.03 18.79
C GLU A 210 -10.60 1.26 17.99
N ASN A 211 -9.78 1.50 16.96
CA ASN A 211 -9.68 2.81 16.31
C ASN A 211 -10.02 2.79 14.81
N GLY A 212 -10.34 1.63 14.25
CA GLY A 212 -10.57 1.45 12.81
C GLY A 212 -9.28 1.17 12.03
N ALA A 213 -9.44 0.71 10.78
CA ALA A 213 -8.29 0.41 9.91
C ALA A 213 -7.72 1.62 9.17
N GLY A 214 -8.25 2.84 9.36
CA GLY A 214 -7.88 4.01 8.57
C GLY A 214 -6.37 4.27 8.48
N LYS A 215 -5.62 4.01 9.55
CA LYS A 215 -4.15 4.19 9.59
C LYS A 215 -3.35 3.06 8.94
N HIS A 216 -3.98 1.91 8.73
CA HIS A 216 -3.32 0.66 8.35
C HIS A 216 -3.68 0.23 6.94
N ILE A 217 -4.85 0.61 6.45
CA ILE A 217 -5.35 0.21 5.14
C ILE A 217 -4.52 0.85 4.04
N ARG A 218 -3.95 -0.02 3.20
CA ARG A 218 -3.05 0.39 2.10
C ARG A 218 -3.77 0.54 0.77
N ARG A 219 -5.02 0.07 0.68
CA ARG A 219 -5.84 0.14 -0.52
C ARG A 219 -7.31 0.14 -0.13
N LEU A 220 -8.04 1.14 -0.60
CA LEU A 220 -9.50 1.20 -0.55
C LEU A 220 -10.11 0.90 -1.93
N PRO A 221 -11.37 0.44 -1.98
CA PRO A 221 -12.11 0.38 -3.24
C PRO A 221 -12.34 1.79 -3.79
N GLU A 222 -12.43 1.87 -5.12
CA GLU A 222 -12.83 3.10 -5.82
C GLU A 222 -14.19 3.60 -5.33
N ALA A 223 -14.34 4.92 -5.26
CA ALA A 223 -15.53 5.58 -4.75
C ALA A 223 -16.06 6.59 -5.77
N ILE A 224 -17.38 6.59 -6.00
CA ILE A 224 -18.03 7.47 -6.99
C ILE A 224 -17.86 8.95 -6.62
N GLU A 225 -17.79 9.26 -5.32
CA GLU A 225 -17.63 10.64 -4.85
C GLU A 225 -16.23 11.22 -5.12
N VAL A 226 -15.26 10.36 -5.45
CA VAL A 226 -13.86 10.73 -5.70
C VAL A 226 -13.61 10.75 -7.20
N PRO A 227 -13.02 11.83 -7.75
CA PRO A 227 -12.61 11.84 -9.14
C PRO A 227 -11.69 10.63 -9.43
N PRO A 228 -11.91 9.89 -10.52
CA PRO A 228 -11.06 8.74 -10.83
C PRO A 228 -9.61 9.20 -10.99
N ALA A 229 -8.67 8.37 -10.53
CA ALA A 229 -7.26 8.58 -10.84
C ALA A 229 -7.07 8.71 -12.36
N PRO A 230 -6.20 9.62 -12.84
CA PRO A 230 -5.86 9.68 -14.25
C PRO A 230 -5.35 8.31 -14.70
N ASP A 231 -5.75 7.90 -15.91
CA ASP A 231 -5.45 6.56 -16.37
C ASP A 231 -3.94 6.32 -16.52
N ALA A 232 -3.54 5.06 -16.36
CA ALA A 232 -2.15 4.67 -16.56
C ALA A 232 -1.68 4.94 -18.00
N ALA A 233 -2.59 5.07 -18.98
CA ALA A 233 -2.26 5.36 -20.37
C ALA A 233 -1.89 6.85 -20.59
N SER A 234 -2.58 7.80 -19.97
CA SER A 234 -2.22 9.23 -19.96
C SER A 234 -0.94 9.46 -19.18
N LEU A 235 -0.73 8.73 -18.07
CA LEU A 235 0.55 8.74 -17.35
C LEU A 235 1.69 8.10 -18.17
N ARG A 236 1.38 7.12 -19.04
CA ARG A 236 2.33 6.54 -20.00
C ARG A 236 2.59 7.45 -21.20
N ALA A 237 1.63 8.25 -21.66
CA ALA A 237 1.88 9.28 -22.68
C ALA A 237 2.87 10.34 -22.17
N TYR A 238 2.87 10.62 -20.85
CA TYR A 238 3.88 11.45 -20.19
C TYR A 238 5.26 10.77 -20.05
N ARG A 239 5.38 9.44 -20.21
CA ARG A 239 6.70 8.74 -20.28
C ARG A 239 7.57 9.20 -21.45
N ALA A 240 7.03 9.97 -22.40
CA ALA A 240 7.81 10.58 -23.48
C ALA A 240 8.65 11.79 -23.02
N ALA A 241 8.52 12.27 -21.78
CA ALA A 241 9.47 13.20 -21.18
C ALA A 241 10.58 12.40 -20.47
N VAL A 242 11.64 12.12 -21.23
CA VAL A 242 12.91 11.59 -20.73
C VAL A 242 13.39 12.43 -19.53
N PRO A 243 13.98 11.84 -18.46
CA PRO A 243 14.46 12.61 -17.32
C PRO A 243 15.48 13.67 -17.76
N ALA A 244 15.20 14.94 -17.47
CA ALA A 244 16.17 16.02 -17.63
C ALA A 244 17.19 15.94 -16.48
N GLY A 245 18.27 15.19 -16.70
CA GLY A 245 19.40 15.09 -15.80
C GLY A 245 20.66 14.92 -16.64
N LEU A 246 21.68 15.75 -16.38
CA LEU A 246 22.98 15.62 -17.04
C LEU A 246 23.49 14.17 -16.87
N PRO A 247 23.89 13.47 -17.94
CA PRO A 247 24.68 12.25 -17.79
C PRO A 247 26.04 12.63 -17.23
N THR A 248 26.15 12.66 -15.89
CA THR A 248 27.38 13.04 -15.17
C THR A 248 28.43 11.95 -15.21
N ASP A 249 28.02 10.70 -15.40
CA ASP A 249 28.89 9.54 -15.58
C ASP A 249 28.25 8.47 -16.50
N TRP A 250 29.00 7.40 -16.75
CA TRP A 250 28.59 6.31 -17.63
C TRP A 250 27.36 5.54 -17.12
N LYS A 251 27.16 5.47 -15.79
CA LYS A 251 25.98 4.81 -15.20
C LYS A 251 24.72 5.62 -15.44
N ALA A 252 24.80 6.95 -15.30
CA ALA A 252 23.69 7.83 -15.62
C ALA A 252 23.28 7.70 -17.10
N ALA A 253 24.24 7.55 -18.01
CA ALA A 253 23.94 7.30 -19.43
C ALA A 253 23.24 5.94 -19.66
N GLU A 254 23.62 4.90 -18.92
CA GLU A 254 22.95 3.58 -18.97
C GLU A 254 21.53 3.63 -18.41
N GLU A 255 21.32 4.37 -17.32
CA GLU A 255 19.99 4.59 -16.73
C GLU A 255 19.07 5.36 -17.69
N ILE A 256 19.60 6.40 -18.36
CA ILE A 256 18.88 7.14 -19.42
C ILE A 256 18.50 6.20 -20.57
N ALA A 257 19.43 5.36 -21.03
CA ALA A 257 19.16 4.39 -22.09
C ALA A 257 18.08 3.37 -21.68
N ALA A 258 18.15 2.84 -20.46
CA ALA A 258 17.16 1.91 -19.94
C ALA A 258 15.78 2.56 -19.78
N ALA A 259 15.71 3.80 -19.31
CA ALA A 259 14.48 4.56 -19.26
C ALA A 259 13.89 4.78 -20.66
N HIS A 260 14.72 5.17 -21.63
CA HIS A 260 14.30 5.33 -23.03
C HIS A 260 13.80 4.02 -23.64
N MET A 261 14.46 2.88 -23.41
CA MET A 261 13.99 1.56 -23.87
C MET A 261 12.60 1.23 -23.31
N ARG A 262 12.36 1.48 -22.02
CA ARG A 262 11.04 1.26 -21.40
C ARG A 262 9.96 2.16 -21.99
N ALA A 263 10.32 3.39 -22.35
CA ALA A 263 9.42 4.35 -22.98
C ALA A 263 9.12 4.01 -24.46
N THR A 264 10.01 3.29 -25.14
CA THR A 264 9.94 3.02 -26.58
C THR A 264 9.53 1.60 -26.94
N GLY A 265 8.89 0.89 -25.99
CA GLY A 265 8.25 -0.41 -26.26
C GLY A 265 8.88 -1.63 -25.56
N PHE A 266 9.88 -1.43 -24.69
CA PHE A 266 10.57 -2.52 -23.97
C PHE A 266 10.41 -2.38 -22.45
N PRO A 267 9.20 -2.60 -21.88
CA PRO A 267 8.86 -2.25 -20.50
C PRO A 267 9.65 -3.01 -19.44
N ASP A 268 10.20 -4.18 -19.78
CA ASP A 268 11.00 -5.05 -18.92
C ASP A 268 12.52 -4.80 -19.03
N ALA A 269 12.94 -3.73 -19.73
CA ALA A 269 14.36 -3.39 -19.87
C ALA A 269 15.03 -3.14 -18.51
N ARG A 270 16.20 -3.74 -18.28
CA ARG A 270 17.00 -3.67 -17.04
C ARG A 270 18.49 -3.53 -17.37
N LEU A 271 19.23 -2.87 -16.47
CA LEU A 271 20.69 -2.82 -16.54
C LEU A 271 21.27 -4.23 -16.32
N THR A 272 22.30 -4.58 -17.06
CA THR A 272 22.92 -5.93 -17.03
C THR A 272 23.98 -6.07 -15.93
N GLY A 273 24.36 -4.99 -15.23
CA GLY A 273 25.34 -5.00 -14.15
C GLY A 273 26.78 -5.14 -14.65
N ALA A 274 27.76 -4.76 -13.83
CA ALA A 274 29.18 -4.80 -14.20
C ALA A 274 29.68 -6.26 -14.25
N GLY A 275 29.66 -6.86 -15.44
CA GLY A 275 29.97 -8.28 -15.65
C GLY A 275 30.32 -8.63 -17.09
N ARG A 276 30.71 -9.90 -17.32
CA ARG A 276 31.33 -10.44 -18.55
C ARG A 276 30.33 -10.60 -19.71
N ASP A 277 29.45 -9.63 -19.90
CA ASP A 277 28.22 -9.71 -20.71
C ASP A 277 28.42 -9.20 -22.16
N GLY A 278 29.67 -9.15 -22.63
CA GLY A 278 29.97 -8.90 -24.04
C GLY A 278 29.67 -7.48 -24.53
N GLY A 279 29.53 -6.51 -23.62
CA GLY A 279 29.30 -5.10 -23.95
C GLY A 279 27.83 -4.70 -24.12
N ILE A 280 26.89 -5.50 -23.60
CA ILE A 280 25.48 -5.13 -23.46
C ILE A 280 25.31 -4.48 -22.09
N ASP A 281 24.77 -3.27 -22.08
CA ASP A 281 24.60 -2.46 -20.86
C ASP A 281 23.13 -2.45 -20.39
N VAL A 282 22.18 -2.68 -21.32
CA VAL A 282 20.75 -2.80 -21.03
C VAL A 282 20.16 -3.98 -21.80
N ALA A 283 19.32 -4.78 -21.15
CA ALA A 283 18.63 -5.90 -21.78
C ALA A 283 17.15 -5.97 -21.40
N SER A 284 16.33 -6.44 -22.34
CA SER A 284 14.92 -6.81 -22.16
C SER A 284 14.69 -8.19 -22.81
N SER A 285 13.49 -8.75 -22.67
CA SER A 285 13.11 -9.99 -23.33
C SER A 285 13.13 -9.91 -24.87
N LEU A 286 12.99 -8.71 -25.46
CA LEU A 286 12.87 -8.53 -26.91
C LEU A 286 13.98 -7.69 -27.54
N ALA A 287 14.75 -6.95 -26.73
CA ALA A 287 15.76 -6.03 -27.21
C ALA A 287 16.97 -5.92 -26.28
N VAL A 288 18.10 -5.53 -26.86
CA VAL A 288 19.36 -5.26 -26.15
C VAL A 288 19.93 -3.93 -26.57
N ALA A 289 20.65 -3.28 -25.65
CA ALA A 289 21.33 -2.04 -25.92
C ALA A 289 22.76 -1.98 -25.38
N GLN A 290 23.58 -1.20 -26.08
CA GLN A 290 24.90 -0.77 -25.66
C GLN A 290 24.95 0.77 -25.58
N VAL A 291 25.64 1.28 -24.59
CA VAL A 291 25.75 2.70 -24.25
C VAL A 291 27.23 3.08 -24.24
N LYS A 292 27.58 4.15 -24.95
CA LYS A 292 28.96 4.66 -25.00
C LYS A 292 29.01 6.14 -24.64
N MET A 293 29.64 6.43 -23.50
CA MET A 293 30.02 7.77 -23.09
C MET A 293 31.50 8.00 -23.38
N LEU A 294 31.83 8.41 -24.61
CA LEU A 294 33.21 8.65 -25.07
C LEU A 294 33.41 10.12 -25.40
N ALA A 295 34.68 10.57 -25.46
CA ALA A 295 35.02 11.92 -25.90
C ALA A 295 34.96 12.09 -27.44
N GLN A 296 34.99 10.99 -28.19
CA GLN A 296 35.00 10.96 -29.65
C GLN A 296 33.77 10.23 -30.19
N PRO A 297 33.30 10.55 -31.42
CA PRO A 297 32.19 9.84 -32.03
C PRO A 297 32.44 8.34 -32.17
N VAL A 298 31.38 7.54 -32.02
CA VAL A 298 31.43 6.08 -32.12
C VAL A 298 31.66 5.64 -33.57
N GLY A 299 32.62 4.73 -33.77
CA GLY A 299 32.96 4.15 -35.07
C GLY A 299 32.23 2.84 -35.40
N ALA A 300 32.26 2.45 -36.68
CA ALA A 300 31.59 1.24 -37.20
C ALA A 300 31.91 -0.07 -36.46
N PRO A 301 33.15 -0.34 -35.99
CA PRO A 301 33.46 -1.58 -35.28
C PRO A 301 32.61 -1.82 -34.03
N ALA A 302 32.27 -0.75 -33.29
CA ALA A 302 31.46 -0.86 -32.08
C ALA A 302 30.01 -1.28 -32.40
N VAL A 303 29.43 -0.70 -33.46
CA VAL A 303 28.08 -1.05 -33.94
C VAL A 303 28.03 -2.52 -34.39
N GLN A 304 29.07 -2.98 -35.09
CA GLN A 304 29.19 -4.37 -35.54
C GLN A 304 29.30 -5.36 -34.36
N GLN A 305 30.06 -4.99 -33.31
CA GLN A 305 30.22 -5.82 -32.11
C GLN A 305 28.90 -6.03 -31.36
N LEU A 306 28.03 -5.02 -31.26
CA LEU A 306 26.72 -5.15 -30.61
C LEU A 306 25.87 -6.24 -31.26
N ARG A 307 25.86 -6.33 -32.60
CA ARG A 307 25.09 -7.36 -33.32
C ARG A 307 25.64 -8.77 -33.08
N GLY A 308 26.96 -8.89 -32.85
CA GLY A 308 27.63 -10.15 -32.54
C GLY A 308 27.50 -10.61 -31.08
N ALA A 309 27.18 -9.71 -30.14
CA ALA A 309 27.15 -10.00 -28.70
C ALA A 309 25.98 -10.91 -28.28
N ARG A 310 24.82 -10.80 -28.95
CA ARG A 310 23.69 -11.72 -28.78
C ARG A 310 22.97 -11.93 -30.11
N LEU A 311 22.84 -13.17 -30.53
CA LEU A 311 22.08 -13.55 -31.72
C LEU A 311 20.57 -13.64 -31.39
N ASN A 312 19.71 -13.34 -32.37
CA ASN A 312 18.25 -13.54 -32.33
C ASN A 312 17.43 -12.60 -31.43
N MET A 313 17.87 -11.36 -31.18
CA MET A 313 17.01 -10.34 -30.56
C MET A 313 16.13 -9.65 -31.61
N THR A 314 14.95 -9.19 -31.20
CA THR A 314 14.01 -8.51 -32.10
C THR A 314 14.48 -7.10 -32.45
N CYS A 315 15.11 -6.40 -31.49
CA CYS A 315 15.64 -5.06 -31.69
C CYS A 315 17.02 -4.88 -31.04
N TYR A 316 17.89 -4.12 -31.71
CA TYR A 316 19.22 -3.76 -31.22
C TYR A 316 19.33 -2.25 -31.19
N LEU A 317 19.66 -1.69 -30.03
CA LEU A 317 19.75 -0.26 -29.82
C LEU A 317 21.18 0.13 -29.42
N PHE A 318 21.66 1.26 -29.90
CA PHE A 318 22.95 1.81 -29.52
C PHE A 318 22.74 3.25 -29.08
N TYR A 319 23.31 3.63 -27.94
CA TYR A 319 23.27 4.98 -27.40
C TYR A 319 24.66 5.59 -27.34
N SER A 320 24.79 6.86 -27.68
CA SER A 320 26.06 7.60 -27.57
C SER A 320 25.85 9.04 -27.12
N THR A 321 26.71 9.52 -26.23
CA THR A 321 26.76 10.94 -25.83
C THR A 321 27.61 11.81 -26.76
N SER A 322 28.42 11.19 -27.62
CA SER A 322 29.36 11.87 -28.54
C SER A 322 28.99 11.74 -30.01
N GLY A 323 27.86 11.08 -30.30
CA GLY A 323 27.38 10.83 -31.65
C GLY A 323 28.17 9.74 -32.39
N TYR A 324 27.98 9.67 -33.70
CA TYR A 324 28.45 8.56 -34.55
C TYR A 324 29.17 9.08 -35.79
N THR A 325 30.19 8.34 -36.24
CA THR A 325 30.81 8.61 -37.55
C THR A 325 29.85 8.22 -38.69
N SER A 326 30.04 8.78 -39.88
CA SER A 326 29.25 8.43 -41.07
C SER A 326 29.32 6.93 -41.40
N ALA A 327 30.50 6.32 -41.24
CA ALA A 327 30.69 4.88 -41.40
C ALA A 327 29.90 4.05 -40.38
N ALA A 328 29.77 4.53 -39.13
CA ALA A 328 28.96 3.85 -38.12
C ALA A 328 27.46 3.93 -38.40
N GLN A 329 26.98 5.06 -38.92
CA GLN A 329 25.59 5.22 -39.33
C GLN A 329 25.23 4.30 -40.50
N ALA A 330 26.08 4.26 -41.54
CA ALA A 330 25.90 3.36 -42.68
C ALA A 330 25.88 1.88 -42.27
N MET A 331 26.81 1.48 -41.39
CA MET A 331 26.86 0.12 -40.83
C MET A 331 25.61 -0.20 -39.99
N ALA A 332 25.10 0.76 -39.22
CA ALA A 332 23.90 0.56 -38.41
C ALA A 332 22.65 0.38 -39.28
N ASP A 333 22.54 1.13 -40.38
CA ASP A 333 21.44 0.99 -41.33
C ASP A 333 21.48 -0.36 -42.05
N GLU A 334 22.67 -0.85 -42.43
CA GLU A 334 22.85 -2.19 -43.01
C GLU A 334 22.47 -3.31 -42.04
N LEU A 335 22.84 -3.17 -40.76
CA LEU A 335 22.62 -4.19 -39.73
C LEU A 335 21.28 -4.06 -39.00
N GLY A 336 20.46 -3.05 -39.32
CA GLY A 336 19.19 -2.77 -38.65
C GLY A 336 19.36 -2.45 -37.16
N VAL A 337 20.39 -1.70 -36.79
CA VAL A 337 20.63 -1.23 -35.41
C VAL A 337 20.05 0.17 -35.27
N CYS A 338 19.25 0.41 -34.23
CA CYS A 338 18.70 1.73 -33.93
C CYS A 338 19.75 2.58 -33.21
N LEU A 339 20.16 3.71 -33.79
CA LEU A 339 21.12 4.62 -33.21
C LEU A 339 20.42 5.79 -32.52
N PHE A 340 20.83 6.08 -31.28
CA PHE A 340 20.30 7.17 -30.47
C PHE A 340 21.43 8.05 -29.91
N GLY A 341 21.27 9.36 -30.01
CA GLY A 341 22.13 10.33 -29.34
C GLY A 341 21.57 10.67 -27.97
N ILE A 342 22.41 10.74 -26.94
CA ILE A 342 22.05 11.30 -25.64
C ILE A 342 22.72 12.67 -25.53
N ASP A 343 21.93 13.74 -25.40
CA ASP A 343 22.47 15.09 -25.31
C ASP A 343 22.91 15.45 -23.87
N ARG A 344 23.39 16.67 -23.67
CA ARG A 344 23.84 17.17 -22.36
C ARG A 344 22.69 17.39 -21.36
N THR A 345 21.44 17.41 -21.83
CA THR A 345 20.25 17.51 -20.99
C THR A 345 19.70 16.14 -20.58
N GLY A 346 20.26 15.06 -21.15
CA GLY A 346 19.77 13.70 -21.00
C GLY A 346 18.70 13.32 -22.03
N ALA A 347 18.35 14.23 -22.95
CA ALA A 347 17.39 13.96 -24.01
C ALA A 347 17.96 12.96 -25.02
N VAL A 348 17.08 12.06 -25.49
CA VAL A 348 17.45 11.00 -26.43
C VAL A 348 16.85 11.29 -27.81
N GLU A 349 17.69 11.37 -28.83
CA GLU A 349 17.28 11.68 -30.20
C GLU A 349 17.60 10.54 -31.18
N PRO A 350 16.70 10.22 -32.13
CA PRO A 350 16.95 9.20 -33.14
C PRO A 350 17.94 9.68 -34.20
N VAL A 351 19.05 8.97 -34.38
CA VAL A 351 20.10 9.36 -35.34
C VAL A 351 19.83 8.79 -36.74
N ASN A 352 19.44 7.51 -36.83
CA ASN A 352 19.29 6.81 -38.10
C ASN A 352 17.84 6.41 -38.44
N ALA A 353 17.63 5.86 -39.63
CA ALA A 353 16.29 5.54 -40.13
C ALA A 353 15.59 4.47 -39.27
N ALA A 354 16.32 3.44 -38.85
CA ALA A 354 15.79 2.39 -37.98
C ALA A 354 15.26 2.95 -36.64
N ALA A 355 16.01 3.86 -36.01
CA ALA A 355 15.58 4.53 -34.78
C ALA A 355 14.31 5.37 -34.98
N ARG A 356 14.21 6.11 -36.09
CA ARG A 356 13.00 6.89 -36.42
C ARG A 356 11.79 6.00 -36.66
N THR A 357 11.95 4.87 -37.35
CA THR A 357 10.88 3.91 -37.59
C THR A 357 10.38 3.29 -36.30
N LEU A 358 11.29 2.93 -35.38
CA LEU A 358 10.93 2.44 -34.04
C LEU A 358 10.07 3.46 -33.29
N LEU A 359 10.47 4.73 -33.26
CA LEU A 359 9.70 5.78 -32.60
C LEU A 359 8.34 6.05 -33.26
N ARG A 360 8.25 6.01 -34.60
CA ARG A 360 6.98 6.17 -35.30
C ARG A 360 5.99 5.06 -34.99
N ALA A 361 6.45 3.80 -34.96
CA ALA A 361 5.61 2.67 -34.57
C ALA A 361 5.05 2.82 -33.15
N VAL A 362 5.84 3.41 -32.23
CA VAL A 362 5.37 3.77 -30.88
C VAL A 362 4.27 4.83 -30.96
N VAL A 363 4.47 5.93 -31.68
CA VAL A 363 3.47 7.01 -31.84
C VAL A 363 2.17 6.52 -32.49
N GLU A 364 2.27 5.68 -33.52
CA GLU A 364 1.12 5.10 -34.23
C GLU A 364 0.34 4.10 -33.35
N SER A 365 1.02 3.39 -32.44
CA SER A 365 0.37 2.53 -31.44
C SER A 365 -0.32 3.29 -30.29
N VAL A 366 -0.04 4.60 -30.16
CA VAL A 366 -0.49 5.49 -29.06
C VAL A 366 -1.59 6.46 -29.54
N GLY A 367 -2.12 6.29 -30.76
CA GLY A 367 -3.04 7.24 -31.40
C GLY A 367 -4.36 7.51 -30.66
N GLU A 368 -4.35 8.47 -29.74
CA GLU A 368 -5.18 9.69 -29.65
C GLU A 368 -4.75 10.40 -28.35
N ALA A 369 -4.21 11.62 -28.44
CA ALA A 369 -3.54 12.28 -27.31
C ALA A 369 -4.54 12.67 -26.18
N PRO A 370 -4.33 12.24 -24.92
CA PRO A 370 -5.04 12.81 -23.79
C PRO A 370 -4.24 13.99 -23.21
N SER A 371 -4.86 15.16 -23.25
CA SER A 371 -4.52 16.30 -22.40
C SER A 371 -4.92 16.01 -20.95
N GLY A 372 -4.13 15.19 -20.25
CA GLY A 372 -4.32 14.86 -18.82
C GLY A 372 -3.35 15.64 -17.90
N PRO A 373 -3.76 15.99 -16.67
CA PRO A 373 -2.96 16.81 -15.74
C PRO A 373 -1.69 16.08 -15.27
N ASP A 374 -0.62 16.86 -15.06
CA ASP A 374 0.63 16.42 -14.43
C ASP A 374 0.33 15.73 -13.08
N ALA A 375 1.07 14.68 -12.71
CA ALA A 375 0.90 13.99 -11.42
C ALA A 375 1.00 14.95 -10.23
N LYS A 376 1.79 16.03 -10.38
CA LYS A 376 1.85 17.13 -9.41
C LYS A 376 0.56 17.96 -9.39
N GLU A 377 0.01 18.29 -10.54
CA GLU A 377 -1.27 19.01 -10.64
C GLU A 377 -2.42 18.17 -10.07
N PHE A 378 -2.43 16.85 -10.32
CA PHE A 378 -3.36 15.92 -9.69
C PHE A 378 -3.20 15.93 -8.17
N ALA A 379 -1.97 15.80 -7.66
CA ALA A 379 -1.67 15.85 -6.23
C ALA A 379 -2.12 17.17 -5.59
N ASP A 380 -1.79 18.30 -6.21
CA ASP A 380 -2.17 19.64 -5.76
C ASP A 380 -3.70 19.77 -5.71
N ALA A 381 -4.41 19.29 -6.73
CA ALA A 381 -5.87 19.30 -6.78
C ALA A 381 -6.51 18.42 -5.69
N VAL A 382 -5.97 17.22 -5.44
CA VAL A 382 -6.39 16.33 -4.34
C VAL A 382 -6.24 17.05 -3.00
N CYS A 383 -5.06 17.63 -2.75
CA CYS A 383 -4.77 18.33 -1.50
C CYS A 383 -5.73 19.50 -1.28
N VAL A 384 -5.97 20.30 -2.32
CA VAL A 384 -6.92 21.42 -2.28
C VAL A 384 -8.32 20.94 -1.92
N ARG A 385 -8.83 19.88 -2.55
CA ARG A 385 -10.18 19.35 -2.28
C ARG A 385 -10.30 18.85 -0.85
N ILE A 386 -9.35 18.05 -0.37
CA ILE A 386 -9.37 17.49 1.00
C ILE A 386 -9.31 18.62 2.04
N ILE A 387 -8.38 19.57 1.88
CA ILE A 387 -8.21 20.70 2.81
C ILE A 387 -9.44 21.61 2.80
N ALA A 388 -10.03 21.89 1.63
CA ALA A 388 -11.24 22.68 1.53
C ALA A 388 -12.42 21.99 2.23
N ALA A 389 -12.62 20.69 1.98
CA ALA A 389 -13.68 19.91 2.62
C ALA A 389 -13.53 19.85 4.15
N ASP A 390 -12.30 19.68 4.65
CA ASP A 390 -11.99 19.67 6.09
C ASP A 390 -12.29 21.03 6.74
N LYS A 391 -11.93 22.14 6.07
CA LYS A 391 -12.20 23.50 6.54
C LYS A 391 -13.69 23.85 6.53
N ALA A 392 -14.42 23.40 5.52
CA ALA A 392 -15.86 23.61 5.36
C ALA A 392 -16.71 22.64 6.21
N THR A 393 -16.10 21.99 7.22
CA THR A 393 -16.78 20.99 8.06
C THR A 393 -16.48 21.23 9.53
N ASP A 394 -17.53 21.56 10.30
CA ASP A 394 -17.45 21.56 11.75
C ASP A 394 -17.40 20.12 12.28
N LYS A 395 -16.23 19.74 12.82
CA LYS A 395 -15.97 18.41 13.37
C LYS A 395 -16.80 18.10 14.62
N ALA A 396 -17.07 19.11 15.46
CA ALA A 396 -17.88 18.94 16.66
C ALA A 396 -19.33 18.64 16.26
N ARG A 397 -19.89 19.41 15.32
CA ARG A 397 -21.24 19.16 14.79
C ARG A 397 -21.34 17.84 14.03
N SER A 398 -20.29 17.47 13.30
CA SER A 398 -20.23 16.22 12.54
C SER A 398 -20.30 14.97 13.42
N ALA A 399 -19.88 15.05 14.68
CA ALA A 399 -20.02 13.95 15.63
C ALA A 399 -21.49 13.56 15.89
N HIS A 400 -22.42 14.51 15.79
CA HIS A 400 -23.86 14.24 15.92
C HIS A 400 -24.45 13.50 14.71
N ARG A 401 -23.71 13.38 13.60
CA ARG A 401 -24.15 12.64 12.40
C ARG A 401 -23.83 11.14 12.47
N GLN A 402 -23.20 10.66 13.55
CA GLN A 402 -22.95 9.23 13.73
C GLN A 402 -24.26 8.43 13.86
N ARG A 403 -24.32 7.29 13.19
CA ARG A 403 -25.44 6.33 13.19
C ARG A 403 -25.28 5.27 14.27
N PHE A 404 -24.04 4.95 14.66
CA PHE A 404 -23.72 3.95 15.67
C PHE A 404 -22.72 4.50 16.69
N PRO A 405 -22.70 3.97 17.92
CA PRO A 405 -21.70 4.35 18.93
C PRO A 405 -20.28 4.25 18.38
N SER A 406 -19.49 5.30 18.63
CA SER A 406 -18.08 5.42 18.23
C SER A 406 -17.80 5.39 16.73
N GLN A 407 -18.82 5.40 15.86
CA GLN A 407 -18.62 5.49 14.41
C GLN A 407 -17.79 6.73 14.07
N PHE A 408 -18.08 7.88 14.69
CA PHE A 408 -17.33 9.12 14.47
C PHE A 408 -15.83 8.94 14.73
N GLN A 409 -15.45 8.31 15.85
CA GLN A 409 -14.04 8.07 16.20
C GLN A 409 -13.35 7.20 15.14
N VAL A 410 -14.02 6.14 14.69
CA VAL A 410 -13.50 5.22 13.66
C VAL A 410 -13.29 5.97 12.34
N VAL A 411 -14.30 6.67 11.83
CA VAL A 411 -14.22 7.36 10.54
C VAL A 411 -13.30 8.58 10.60
N ALA A 412 -13.18 9.25 11.74
CA ALA A 412 -12.21 10.32 11.96
C ALA A 412 -10.77 9.81 11.80
N GLY A 413 -10.51 8.53 12.13
CA GLY A 413 -9.22 7.87 11.89
C GLY A 413 -8.79 7.89 10.41
N TYR A 414 -9.75 7.77 9.49
CA TYR A 414 -9.50 7.80 8.04
C TYR A 414 -9.12 9.21 7.57
N LEU A 415 -9.89 10.23 7.97
CA LEU A 415 -9.58 11.61 7.64
C LEU A 415 -8.26 12.07 8.26
N MET A 416 -7.97 11.67 9.50
CA MET A 416 -6.67 11.95 10.13
C MET A 416 -5.52 11.33 9.35
N GLN A 417 -5.65 10.08 8.87
CA GLN A 417 -4.61 9.46 8.06
C GLN A 417 -4.45 10.17 6.70
N ALA A 418 -5.54 10.61 6.07
CA ALA A 418 -5.48 11.39 4.84
C ALA A 418 -4.72 12.70 5.04
N MET A 419 -5.02 13.43 6.12
CA MET A 419 -4.32 14.66 6.49
C MET A 419 -2.83 14.41 6.79
N GLU A 420 -2.51 13.30 7.46
CA GLU A 420 -1.12 12.91 7.73
C GLU A 420 -0.37 12.57 6.43
N ASN A 421 -1.01 11.90 5.48
CA ASN A 421 -0.42 11.64 4.16
C ASN A 421 -0.09 12.94 3.42
N ILE A 422 -0.97 13.95 3.48
CA ILE A 422 -0.69 15.26 2.88
C ILE A 422 0.50 15.94 3.56
N GLN A 423 0.53 15.94 4.90
CA GLN A 423 1.57 16.63 5.68
C GLN A 423 2.93 15.95 5.60
N LYS A 424 2.95 14.62 5.49
CA LYS A 424 4.15 13.79 5.49
C LYS A 424 4.33 13.06 4.16
N ALA A 425 3.86 13.66 3.08
CA ALA A 425 4.05 13.12 1.75
C ALA A 425 5.55 12.87 1.50
N PRO A 426 5.92 11.73 0.88
CA PRO A 426 7.28 11.49 0.45
C PRO A 426 7.82 12.66 -0.38
N ALA A 427 9.07 13.04 -0.15
CA ALA A 427 9.72 14.09 -0.94
C ALA A 427 9.86 13.69 -2.42
N THR A 428 9.97 12.38 -2.68
CA THR A 428 10.03 11.77 -4.01
C THR A 428 9.25 10.48 -4.04
N PHE A 429 8.72 10.12 -5.20
CA PHE A 429 8.06 8.85 -5.47
C PHE A 429 8.86 8.07 -6.51
N ASP A 430 8.78 6.73 -6.47
CA ASP A 430 9.44 5.85 -7.44
C ASP A 430 8.96 6.09 -8.88
N SER A 431 7.73 6.58 -9.04
CA SER A 431 7.16 6.95 -10.33
C SER A 431 5.98 7.93 -10.18
N ALA A 432 5.62 8.60 -11.28
CA ALA A 432 4.40 9.41 -11.35
C ALA A 432 3.13 8.58 -11.06
N GLU A 433 3.09 7.33 -11.52
CA GLU A 433 2.01 6.38 -11.23
C GLU A 433 1.92 6.09 -9.72
N SER A 434 3.06 5.87 -9.06
CA SER A 434 3.12 5.68 -7.61
C SER A 434 2.63 6.92 -6.85
N ALA A 435 2.95 8.13 -7.34
CA ALA A 435 2.45 9.37 -6.77
C ALA A 435 0.93 9.50 -6.93
N VAL A 436 0.41 9.25 -8.13
CA VAL A 436 -1.04 9.28 -8.40
C VAL A 436 -1.77 8.27 -7.52
N ILE A 437 -1.30 7.02 -7.44
CA ILE A 437 -1.88 5.99 -6.58
C ILE A 437 -1.88 6.44 -5.11
N TYR A 438 -0.79 7.05 -4.64
CA TYR A 438 -0.67 7.54 -3.27
C TYR A 438 -1.68 8.65 -2.95
N TYR A 439 -1.76 9.67 -3.80
CA TYR A 439 -2.69 10.79 -3.60
C TYR A 439 -4.14 10.37 -3.83
N HIS A 440 -4.41 9.51 -4.79
CA HIS A 440 -5.74 8.95 -5.01
C HIS A 440 -6.22 8.13 -3.80
N HIS A 441 -5.37 7.25 -3.26
CA HIS A 441 -5.68 6.53 -2.01
C HIS A 441 -5.88 7.50 -0.83
N THR A 442 -5.12 8.59 -0.77
CA THR A 442 -5.30 9.65 0.23
C THR A 442 -6.66 10.33 0.11
N GLU A 443 -7.16 10.55 -1.10
CA GLU A 443 -8.50 11.08 -1.34
C GLU A 443 -9.60 10.10 -0.95
N LEU A 444 -9.44 8.82 -1.30
CA LEU A 444 -10.36 7.75 -0.90
C LEU A 444 -10.48 7.64 0.62
N LEU A 445 -9.37 7.79 1.37
CA LEU A 445 -9.39 7.84 2.83
C LEU A 445 -10.23 9.01 3.35
N ALA A 446 -10.06 10.21 2.80
CA ALA A 446 -10.86 11.38 3.19
C ALA A 446 -12.34 11.17 2.87
N ALA A 447 -12.66 10.68 1.67
CA ALA A 447 -14.03 10.46 1.21
C ALA A 447 -14.82 9.48 2.09
N VAL A 448 -14.17 8.48 2.70
CA VAL A 448 -14.81 7.58 3.68
C VAL A 448 -15.44 8.38 4.83
N TYR A 449 -14.72 9.35 5.41
CA TYR A 449 -15.23 10.18 6.50
C TYR A 449 -16.50 10.95 6.10
N PHE A 450 -16.44 11.64 4.96
CA PHE A 450 -17.54 12.46 4.48
C PHE A 450 -18.76 11.61 4.14
N ARG A 451 -18.58 10.51 3.41
CA ARG A 451 -19.65 9.59 3.04
C ARG A 451 -20.34 8.98 4.26
N GLU A 452 -19.57 8.48 5.23
CA GLU A 452 -20.14 7.80 6.40
C GLU A 452 -20.93 8.74 7.31
N LEU A 453 -20.59 10.02 7.33
CA LEU A 453 -21.30 11.06 8.08
C LEU A 453 -22.36 11.78 7.24
N GLY A 454 -22.59 11.37 5.97
CA GLY A 454 -23.55 12.02 5.08
C GLY A 454 -23.22 13.48 4.80
N ILE A 455 -21.94 13.81 4.71
CA ILE A 455 -21.43 15.14 4.37
C ILE A 455 -21.05 15.12 2.88
N PRO A 456 -21.50 16.08 2.06
CA PRO A 456 -21.09 16.21 0.67
C PRO A 456 -19.56 16.37 0.53
N TYR A 457 -18.98 15.67 -0.44
CA TYR A 457 -17.55 15.80 -0.78
C TYR A 457 -17.42 16.28 -2.23
N PRO A 458 -16.55 17.28 -2.53
CA PRO A 458 -15.62 17.98 -1.63
C PRO A 458 -16.21 19.23 -0.94
N GLN A 459 -17.52 19.49 -1.04
CA GLN A 459 -18.11 20.76 -0.60
C GLN A 459 -18.15 20.93 0.93
N GLY A 460 -18.15 19.84 1.71
CA GLY A 460 -18.29 19.88 3.17
C GLY A 460 -19.73 20.10 3.63
N ALA A 461 -19.90 20.39 4.92
CA ALA A 461 -21.22 20.61 5.53
C ALA A 461 -21.65 22.09 5.58
N GLY A 462 -20.84 23.00 5.02
CA GLY A 462 -20.98 24.46 5.13
C GLY A 462 -20.24 25.03 6.35
N ASP A 463 -20.04 26.36 6.35
CA ASP A 463 -19.38 27.05 7.46
C ASP A 463 -20.12 26.83 8.80
N ALA A 464 -19.37 26.87 9.90
CA ALA A 464 -19.95 26.95 11.23
C ALA A 464 -20.80 28.23 11.32
N ILE A 465 -22.12 28.08 11.25
CA ILE A 465 -23.03 29.14 11.69
C ILE A 465 -22.74 29.31 13.19
N PRO A 466 -22.34 30.50 13.66
CA PRO A 466 -22.09 30.70 15.09
C PRO A 466 -23.35 30.32 15.86
N ASP A 467 -23.22 29.50 16.90
CA ASP A 467 -24.30 29.27 17.85
C ASP A 467 -24.69 30.64 18.44
N THR A 468 -25.76 31.23 17.92
CA THR A 468 -26.32 32.45 18.50
C THR A 468 -27.21 32.04 19.66
N LEU A 469 -27.22 32.84 20.73
CA LEU A 469 -28.17 32.66 21.84
C LEU A 469 -29.62 32.58 21.34
N ASP A 470 -29.93 33.29 20.26
CA ASP A 470 -31.27 33.31 19.65
C ASP A 470 -31.66 31.97 18.98
N GLU A 471 -30.72 31.16 18.50
CA GLU A 471 -31.01 29.81 17.98
C GLU A 471 -31.19 28.76 19.08
N PHE A 472 -30.50 28.92 20.22
CA PHE A 472 -30.63 28.01 21.36
C PHE A 472 -31.97 28.13 22.09
N TYR A 473 -32.63 29.30 22.00
CA TYR A 473 -33.91 29.59 22.64
C TYR A 473 -35.12 29.63 21.69
N ARG A 474 -34.95 29.26 20.41
CA ARG A 474 -36.05 28.96 19.49
C ARG A 474 -36.43 27.49 19.57
#